data_AF-A0A1G1A195-F1
#
_entry.id   AF-A0A1G1A195-F1
#
_cell.length_a   1.000
_cell.length_b   1.000
_cell.length_c   1.000
_cell.angle_alpha   90.00
_cell.angle_beta   90.00
_cell.angle_gamma   90.00
#
_symmetry.space_group_name_H-M   'P 1'
#
loop_
_entity.id
_entity.type
_entity.pdbx_description
1 polymer ?
#
loop_
_entity_poly.entity_id
_entity_poly.type
_entity_poly.pdbx_seq_one_letter_code
_entity_poly.pdbx_strand_id
1 'polypeptide(L)' 'MKEKELLPYSPIYLTFIIGLRFLTDYLNGDIYFRIHRPGHNLDRAKVQFRLVEEMGKILIF' A
#
# COMPACT_ATOMS: atom_id res chain seq x y z
N MET A 1 -17.37 18.82 -1.84
CA MET A 1 -17.12 17.50 -1.23
C MET A 1 -16.97 17.65 0.27
N LYS A 2 -17.81 16.96 1.05
CA LYS A 2 -17.66 16.83 2.51
C LYS A 2 -17.00 15.48 2.77
N GLU A 3 -15.91 15.42 3.53
CA GLU A 3 -14.97 14.29 3.68
C GLU A 3 -15.59 12.86 3.71
N LYS A 4 -16.82 12.72 4.22
CA LYS A 4 -17.59 11.47 4.22
C LYS A 4 -17.75 10.83 2.82
N GLU A 5 -17.87 11.66 1.78
CA GLU A 5 -17.98 11.20 0.39
C GLU A 5 -16.70 10.50 -0.09
N LEU A 6 -15.55 10.74 0.56
CA LEU A 6 -14.26 10.15 0.21
C LEU A 6 -13.99 8.83 0.93
N LEU A 7 -14.80 8.41 1.90
CA LEU A 7 -14.57 7.19 2.67
C LEU A 7 -14.38 5.92 1.82
N PRO A 8 -15.07 5.73 0.66
CA PRO A 8 -14.81 4.59 -0.21
C PRO A 8 -13.45 4.65 -0.92
N TYR A 9 -12.92 5.86 -1.16
CA TYR A 9 -11.69 6.10 -1.93
C TYR A 9 -10.44 6.21 -1.05
N SER A 10 -10.55 6.79 0.14
CA SER A 10 -9.44 7.00 1.07
C SER A 10 -8.61 5.75 1.37
N PRO A 11 -9.20 4.55 1.55
CA PRO A 11 -8.44 3.32 1.75
C PRO A 11 -7.49 3.01 0.60
N ILE A 12 -7.89 3.26 -0.65
CA ILE A 12 -7.04 3.03 -1.83
C ILE A 12 -5.78 3.87 -1.76
N TYR A 13 -5.91 5.17 -1.48
CA TYR A 13 -4.77 6.06 -1.37
C TYR A 13 -3.85 5.66 -0.21
N LEU A 14 -4.42 5.31 0.95
CA LEU A 14 -3.63 4.92 2.11
C LEU A 14 -2.85 3.62 1.84
N THR A 15 -3.53 2.60 1.30
CA THR A 15 -2.90 1.31 0.93
C THR A 15 -1.81 1.52 -0.12
N PHE A 16 -2.05 2.36 -1.13
CA PHE A 16 -1.04 2.71 -2.13
C PHE A 16 0.20 3.38 -1.51
N ILE A 17 0.00 4.39 -0.65
CA ILE A 17 1.09 5.08 0.04
C ILE A 17 1.90 4.12 0.92
N ILE A 18 1.23 3.21 1.65
CA ILE A 18 1.91 2.20 2.47
C ILE A 18 2.71 1.22 1.60
N GLY A 19 2.15 0.77 0.48
CA GLY A 19 2.87 -0.06 -0.50
C GLY A 19 4.12 0.63 -1.04
N LEU A 20 4.01 1.90 -1.41
CA LEU A 20 5.14 2.72 -1.84
C LEU A 20 6.19 2.85 -0.74
N ARG A 21 5.79 3.08 0.51
CA ARG A 21 6.73 3.18 1.65
C ARG A 21 7.46 1.87 1.92
N PHE A 22 6.80 0.72 1.81
CA PHE A 22 7.48 -0.57 1.92
C PHE A 22 8.47 -0.79 0.77
N LEU A 23 8.10 -0.44 -0.46
CA LEU A 23 9.02 -0.56 -1.61
C LEU A 23 10.23 0.35 -1.45
N THR A 24 10.02 1.61 -1.07
CA THR A 24 11.10 2.57 -0.81
C THR A 24 12.01 2.07 0.30
N ASP A 25 11.45 1.55 1.40
CA ASP A 25 12.26 1.01 2.49
C ASP A 25 13.09 -0.20 2.05
N TYR A 26 12.52 -1.11 1.26
CA TYR A 26 13.26 -2.22 0.66
C TYR A 26 14.44 -1.75 -0.21
N LEU A 27 14.21 -0.76 -1.07
CA LEU A 27 15.27 -0.18 -1.93
C LEU A 27 16.34 0.56 -1.12
N ASN A 28 15.99 1.09 0.04
CA ASN A 28 16.91 1.78 0.96
C ASN A 28 17.59 0.83 1.94
N GLY A 29 17.44 -0.49 1.80
CA GLY A 29 18.10 -1.48 2.66
C GLY A 29 17.38 -1.76 3.98
N ASP A 30 16.05 -1.64 4.01
CA ASP A 30 15.18 -2.02 5.14
C ASP A 30 15.51 -1.30 6.47
N ILE A 31 15.67 0.04 6.41
CA ILE A 31 16.13 0.87 7.55
C ILE A 31 15.00 1.43 8.41
N TYR A 32 13.76 1.45 7.92
CA TYR A 32 12.62 2.07 8.58
C TYR A 32 11.68 1.05 9.23
N PHE A 33 11.21 0.06 8.48
CA PHE A 33 10.31 -0.98 8.98
C PHE A 33 11.09 -2.19 9.45
N ARG A 34 10.73 -2.71 10.64
CA ARG A 34 11.31 -3.97 11.13
C ARG A 34 11.02 -5.13 10.17
N ILE A 35 12.08 -5.79 9.74
CA ILE A 35 12.03 -7.02 8.93
C ILE A 35 12.38 -8.26 9.78
N HIS A 36 12.06 -9.42 9.22
CA HIS A 36 12.32 -10.74 9.86
C HIS A 36 13.05 -11.70 8.90
N ARG A 37 13.19 -11.31 7.63
CA ARG A 37 13.86 -12.04 6.56
C ARG A 37 14.23 -11.06 5.43
N PRO A 38 15.26 -11.36 4.62
CA PRO A 38 15.52 -10.59 3.39
C PRO A 38 14.28 -10.54 2.50
N GLY A 39 14.00 -9.36 1.92
CA GLY A 39 12.86 -9.16 1.02
C GLY A 39 11.49 -9.01 1.70
N HIS A 40 11.42 -8.97 3.04
CA HIS A 40 10.14 -8.86 3.75
C HIS A 40 9.35 -7.61 3.36
N ASN A 41 10.00 -6.44 3.21
CA ASN A 41 9.30 -5.23 2.78
C ASN A 41 8.91 -5.27 1.29
N LEU A 42 9.68 -5.94 0.42
CA LEU A 42 9.27 -6.17 -0.96
C LEU A 42 7.97 -7.01 -1.02
N ASP A 43 7.87 -8.07 -0.22
CA ASP A 43 6.66 -8.89 -0.16
C ASP A 43 5.47 -8.08 0.38
N ARG A 44 5.69 -7.24 1.41
CA ARG A 44 4.66 -6.34 1.93
C ARG A 44 4.17 -5.37 0.86
N ALA A 45 5.08 -4.75 0.10
CA ALA A 45 4.75 -3.83 -1.00
C ALA A 45 3.86 -4.51 -2.06
N LYS A 46 4.23 -5.72 -2.50
CA LYS A 46 3.45 -6.51 -3.48
C LYS A 46 2.02 -6.78 -3.00
N VAL A 47 1.85 -7.11 -1.71
CA VAL A 47 0.51 -7.33 -1.14
C VAL A 47 -0.31 -6.05 -1.14
N GLN A 48 0.27 -4.90 -0.78
CA GLN A 48 -0.44 -3.62 -0.80
C GLN A 48 -0.87 -3.23 -2.22
N PHE A 49 0.01 -3.39 -3.22
CA PHE A 49 -0.34 -3.07 -4.61
C PHE A 49 -1.43 -3.99 -5.17
N ARG A 50 -1.38 -5.30 -4.86
CA ARG A 50 -2.48 -6.21 -5.19
C ARG A 50 -3.80 -5.76 -4.56
N LEU A 51 -3.78 -5.32 -3.31
CA LEU A 51 -4.98 -4.85 -2.63
C LEU A 51 -5.54 -3.56 -3.28
N VAL A 52 -4.68 -2.63 -3.72
CA VAL A 52 -5.08 -1.45 -4.49
C VAL A 52 -5.76 -1.84 -5.80
N GLU A 53 -5.19 -2.79 -6.55
CA GLU A 53 -5.80 -3.28 -7.80
C GLU A 53 -7.19 -3.89 -7.56
N GLU A 54 -7.34 -4.70 -6.52
CA GLU A 54 -8.64 -5.31 -6.19
C GLU A 54 -9.67 -4.27 -5.72
N MET A 55 -9.29 -3.32 -4.86
CA MET A 55 -10.19 -2.24 -4.42
C MET A 55 -10.57 -1.30 -5.58
N GLY A 56 -9.64 -1.02 -6.49
CA GLY A 56 -9.90 -0.22 -7.69
C GLY A 56 -10.97 -0.84 -8.57
N LYS A 57 -10.97 -2.17 -8.74
CA LYS A 57 -12.02 -2.87 -9.50
C LYS A 57 -13.41 -2.67 -8.88
N ILE A 58 -13.52 -2.71 -7.55
CA ILE A 58 -14.81 -2.60 -6.83
C ILE A 58 -15.48 -1.23 -7.03
N LEU A 59 -14.70 -0.16 -7.21
CA LEU A 59 -15.25 1.19 -7.35
C LEU A 59 -15.58 1.60 -8.80
N ILE A 60 -15.20 0.79 -9.79
CA ILE A 60 -15.42 1.08 -11.22
C ILE A 60 -16.72 0.39 -11.73
N PHE A 61 -17.42 -0.36 -10.89
CA PHE A 61 -18.74 -0.94 -11.13
C PHE A 61 -19.80 -0.29 -10.24
#